data_AF-A0A7X1P0Y0-F1
#
_entry.id   AF-A0A7X1P0Y0-F1
#
_cell.length_a   1.000
_cell.length_b   1.000
_cell.length_c   1.000
_cell.angle_alpha   90.00
_cell.angle_beta   90.00
_cell.angle_gamma   90.00
#
_symmetry.space_group_name_H-M   'P 1'
#
loop_
_entity.id
_entity.type
_entity.pdbx_description
1 polymer ?
#
loop_
_entity_poly.entity_id
_entity_poly.type
_entity_poly.pdbx_seq_one_letter_code
_entity_poly.pdbx_strand_id
1 'polypeptide(L)'
;MEACRELGITPHVAQNTTRRASAIDQRTTRHPGYEISQVVRKLIETIFGMLSNTGTLRQVKQRGLDRAQQVFALAMTVVNLRRLPKLMASSG
;
A
#
# COMPACT_ATOMS: atom_id res chain seq x y z
N MET A 1 -10.05 -0.22 14.70
CA MET A 1 -8.95 0.25 15.57
C MET A 1 -8.83 -0.65 16.79
N GLU A 2 -9.95 -0.97 17.44
CA GLU A 2 -10.00 -1.85 18.62
C GLU A 2 -9.38 -3.23 18.38
N ALA A 3 -9.80 -3.94 17.33
CA ALA A 3 -9.20 -5.23 16.95
C ALA A 3 -7.66 -5.17 16.68
N CYS A 4 -7.16 -4.10 16.03
CA CYS A 4 -5.71 -3.93 15.84
C CYS A 4 -4.99 -3.72 17.18
N ARG A 5 -5.62 -3.02 18.12
CA ARG A 5 -5.07 -2.75 19.45
C ARG A 5 -5.07 -4.01 20.32
N GLU A 6 -6.13 -4.81 20.27
CA GLU A 6 -6.21 -6.12 20.94
C GLU A 6 -5.08 -7.05 20.46
N LEU A 7 -4.69 -6.95 19.19
CA LEU A 7 -3.60 -7.72 18.60
C LEU A 7 -2.21 -7.07 18.75
N GLY A 8 -2.09 -5.90 19.39
CA GLY A 8 -0.82 -5.17 19.50
C GLY A 8 -0.25 -4.67 18.17
N ILE A 9 -1.08 -4.56 17.12
CA ILE A 9 -0.68 -4.16 15.78
C ILE A 9 -0.90 -2.65 15.59
N THR A 10 0.11 -1.94 15.11
CA THR A 10 -0.05 -0.54 14.69
C THR A 10 -0.95 -0.46 13.46
N PRO A 11 -2.12 0.21 13.56
CA PRO A 11 -3.06 0.25 12.45
C PRO A 11 -2.52 1.12 11.31
N HIS A 12 -2.55 0.58 10.09
CA HIS A 12 -2.11 1.27 8.87
C HIS A 12 -3.25 2.16 8.33
N VAL A 13 -3.48 3.30 8.99
CA VAL A 13 -4.61 4.22 8.73
C VAL A 13 -4.15 5.66 8.57
N ALA A 14 -4.84 6.43 7.73
CA ALA A 14 -4.56 7.85 7.55
C ALA A 14 -5.52 8.73 8.35
N GLN A 15 -4.96 9.68 9.13
CA GLN A 15 -5.71 10.76 9.74
C GLN A 15 -6.06 11.80 8.67
N ASN A 16 -7.33 12.21 8.63
CA ASN A 16 -7.73 13.36 7.84
C ASN A 16 -7.44 14.63 8.63
N THR A 17 -6.60 15.50 8.08
CA THR A 17 -6.20 16.78 8.68
C THR A 17 -6.84 17.98 7.97
N THR A 18 -7.69 17.74 6.96
CA THR A 18 -8.27 18.80 6.13
C THR A 18 -9.77 18.63 5.93
N ARG A 19 -10.54 19.71 6.10
CA ARG A 19 -11.96 19.83 5.70
C ARG A 19 -12.96 18.84 6.34
N ARG A 20 -12.52 17.89 7.19
CA ARG A 20 -13.38 16.95 7.91
C ARG A 20 -12.71 16.45 9.20
N ALA A 21 -13.50 16.24 10.26
CA ALA A 21 -13.03 15.60 11.48
C ALA A 21 -12.61 14.14 11.23
N SER A 22 -11.50 13.73 11.85
CA SER A 22 -11.01 12.35 11.81
C SER A 22 -11.22 11.67 13.15
N ALA A 23 -11.66 10.41 13.13
CA ALA A 23 -11.71 9.55 14.31
C ALA A 23 -10.32 9.05 14.76
N ILE A 24 -9.26 9.44 14.06
CA ILE A 24 -7.88 9.13 14.42
C ILE A 24 -7.35 10.23 15.35
N ASP A 25 -6.92 9.83 16.53
CA ASP A 25 -6.38 10.72 17.57
C ASP A 25 -4.84 10.64 17.67
N GLN A 26 -4.26 11.51 18.51
CA GLN A 26 -2.81 11.55 18.75
C GLN A 26 -2.23 10.25 19.30
N ARG A 27 -3.03 9.35 19.89
CA ARG A 27 -2.50 8.07 20.36
C ARG A 27 -1.97 7.23 19.20
N THR A 28 -2.56 7.40 18.02
CA THR A 28 -2.12 6.69 16.80
C THR A 28 -1.04 7.47 16.06
N THR A 29 -1.11 8.80 16.06
CA THR A 29 -0.22 9.64 15.22
C THR A 29 1.08 10.09 15.89
N ARG A 30 1.20 10.01 17.22
CA ARG A 30 2.37 10.50 17.97
C ARG A 30 3.69 9.78 17.71
N HIS A 31 3.64 8.57 17.14
CA HIS A 31 4.82 7.73 17.00
C HIS A 31 5.51 8.01 15.65
N PRO A 32 6.86 8.05 15.58
CA PRO A 32 7.58 8.22 14.31
C PRO A 32 7.20 7.18 13.24
N GLY A 33 6.86 5.96 13.66
CA GLY A 33 6.40 4.90 12.76
C GLY A 33 5.10 5.22 12.02
N TYR A 34 4.26 6.11 12.57
CA TYR A 34 3.05 6.56 11.89
C TYR A 34 3.38 7.38 10.63
N GLU A 35 4.36 8.29 10.71
CA GLU A 35 4.78 9.08 9.54
C GLU A 35 5.36 8.20 8.43
N ILE A 36 6.19 7.22 8.80
CA ILE A 36 6.72 6.22 7.86
C ILE A 36 5.57 5.42 7.24
N SER A 37 4.63 4.95 8.06
CA SER A 37 3.44 4.23 7.60
C SER A 37 2.63 5.05 6.59
N GLN A 38 2.52 6.37 6.76
CA GLN A 38 1.78 7.24 5.84
C GLN A 38 2.45 7.35 4.47
N VAL A 39 3.79 7.32 4.41
CA VAL A 39 4.54 7.27 3.15
C VAL A 39 4.38 5.91 2.47
N VAL A 40 4.59 4.82 3.22
CA VAL A 40 4.47 3.45 2.71
C VAL A 40 3.04 3.17 2.22
N ARG A 41 2.02 3.64 2.95
CA ARG A 41 0.61 3.52 2.57
C ARG A 41 0.36 4.06 1.17
N LYS A 42 0.76 5.31 0.93
CA LYS A 42 0.55 5.96 -0.38
C LYS A 42 1.27 5.19 -1.48
N LEU A 43 2.48 4.71 -1.23
CA LEU A 43 3.24 3.92 -2.21
C LEU A 43 2.53 2.63 -2.58
N ILE A 44 2.06 1.88 -1.59
CA ILE A 44 1.34 0.61 -1.78
C ILE A 44 0.00 0.86 -2.48
N GLU A 45 -0.80 1.82 -2.01
CA GLU A 45 -2.08 2.19 -2.62
C GLU A 45 -1.92 2.65 -4.08
N THR A 46 -0.86 3.40 -4.39
CA THR A 46 -0.56 3.81 -5.78
C THR A 46 -0.29 2.60 -6.67
N ILE A 47 0.46 1.60 -6.18
CA ILE A 47 0.73 0.37 -6.94
C ILE A 47 -0.56 -0.40 -7.16
N PHE A 48 -1.33 -0.64 -6.10
CA PHE A 48 -2.59 -1.34 -6.21
C PHE A 48 -3.57 -0.63 -7.13
N GLY A 49 -3.65 0.70 -7.08
CA GLY A 49 -4.47 1.51 -7.99
C GLY A 49 -4.05 1.35 -9.45
N MET A 50 -2.75 1.31 -9.75
CA MET A 50 -2.29 1.02 -11.12
C MET A 50 -2.67 -0.38 -11.58
N LEU A 51 -2.45 -1.36 -10.70
CA LEU A 51 -2.71 -2.77 -10.99
C LEU A 51 -4.20 -3.08 -11.20
N SER A 52 -5.07 -2.42 -10.44
CA SER A 52 -6.52 -2.60 -10.51
C SER A 52 -7.19 -1.72 -11.58
N ASN A 53 -6.62 -0.57 -11.96
CA ASN A 53 -7.22 0.28 -13.01
C ASN A 53 -6.76 -0.06 -14.42
N THR A 54 -5.47 -0.39 -14.62
CA THR A 54 -4.87 -0.58 -15.95
C THR A 54 -4.32 -2.00 -16.15
N GLY A 55 -4.17 -2.77 -15.07
CA GLY A 55 -3.57 -4.09 -15.10
C GLY A 55 -4.56 -5.26 -15.26
N THR A 56 -3.99 -6.46 -15.35
CA THR A 56 -4.72 -7.74 -15.40
C THR A 56 -5.44 -8.10 -14.10
N LEU A 57 -5.22 -7.31 -13.03
CA LEU A 57 -5.75 -7.55 -11.69
C LEU A 57 -7.10 -6.86 -11.44
N ARG A 58 -7.60 -6.03 -12.37
CA ARG A 58 -8.99 -5.52 -12.30
C ARG A 58 -10.01 -6.66 -12.32
N GLN A 59 -9.74 -7.67 -13.14
CA GLN A 59 -10.57 -8.87 -13.32
C GLN A 59 -9.63 -10.05 -13.56
N VAL A 60 -9.26 -10.74 -12.48
CA VAL A 60 -8.39 -11.92 -12.57
C VAL A 60 -9.17 -13.05 -13.25
N LYS A 61 -8.69 -13.47 -14.42
CA LYS A 61 -9.33 -14.52 -15.23
C LYS A 61 -8.93 -15.95 -14.82
N GLN A 62 -7.90 -16.08 -14.00
CA GLN A 62 -7.38 -17.37 -13.55
C GLN A 62 -8.18 -17.91 -12.36
N ARG A 63 -8.44 -19.22 -12.34
CA ARG A 63 -9.11 -19.91 -11.23
C ARG A 63 -8.08 -20.66 -10.37
N GLY A 64 -8.22 -20.52 -9.05
CA GLY A 64 -7.34 -21.10 -8.03
C GLY A 64 -6.35 -20.09 -7.46
N LEU A 65 -6.05 -20.23 -6.16
CA LEU A 65 -5.16 -19.32 -5.41
C LEU A 65 -3.76 -19.27 -6.03
N ASP A 66 -3.18 -20.41 -6.38
CA ASP A 66 -1.82 -20.50 -6.94
C ASP A 66 -1.68 -19.69 -8.24
N ARG A 67 -2.66 -19.81 -9.14
CA ARG A 67 -2.64 -19.07 -10.41
C ARG A 67 -2.87 -17.57 -10.20
N ALA A 68 -3.76 -17.21 -9.28
CA ALA A 68 -3.97 -15.81 -8.92
C ALA A 68 -2.70 -15.18 -8.32
N GLN A 69 -1.98 -15.93 -7.47
CA GLN A 69 -0.71 -15.51 -6.89
C GLN A 69 0.36 -15.31 -7.96
N GLN A 70 0.44 -16.18 -8.97
CA GLN A 70 1.37 -16.00 -10.09
C GLN A 70 1.07 -14.73 -10.90
N VAL A 71 -0.21 -14.47 -11.21
CA VAL A 71 -0.61 -13.22 -11.91
C VAL A 71 -0.25 -12.00 -11.08
N PHE A 72 -0.48 -12.06 -9.76
CA PHE A 72 -0.13 -10.98 -8.84
C PHE A 72 1.39 -10.74 -8.80
N ALA A 73 2.19 -11.79 -8.64
CA ALA A 73 3.64 -11.71 -8.61
C ALA A 73 4.21 -11.12 -9.90
N LEU A 74 3.72 -11.57 -11.07
CA LEU A 74 4.12 -11.03 -12.36
C LEU A 74 3.81 -9.52 -12.46
N ALA A 75 2.63 -9.12 -12.04
CA ALA A 75 2.21 -7.73 -12.07
C ALA A 75 3.08 -6.83 -11.15
N MET A 76 3.39 -7.31 -9.95
CA MET A 76 4.30 -6.62 -9.02
C MET A 76 5.73 -6.53 -9.58
N THR A 77 6.23 -7.57 -10.23
CA THR A 77 7.54 -7.56 -10.89
C THR A 77 7.61 -6.48 -11.96
N VAL A 78 6.58 -6.36 -12.82
CA VAL A 78 6.53 -5.30 -13.84
C VAL A 78 6.56 -3.90 -13.21
N VAL A 79 5.87 -3.69 -12.09
CA VAL A 79 5.91 -2.42 -11.35
C VAL A 79 7.31 -2.13 -10.83
N ASN A 80 8.01 -3.12 -10.28
CA ASN A 80 9.39 -2.97 -9.81
C ASN A 80 10.33 -2.63 -10.97
N LEU A 81 10.25 -3.36 -12.09
CA LEU A 81 11.04 -3.10 -13.29
C LEU A 81 10.84 -1.68 -13.83
N ARG A 82 9.60 -1.18 -13.85
CA ARG A 82 9.30 0.20 -14.30
C ARG A 82 9.93 1.27 -13.39
N ARG A 83 10.17 0.95 -12.11
CA ARG A 83 10.75 1.88 -11.13
C ARG A 83 12.27 1.85 -11.13
N LEU A 84 12.89 0.72 -11.50
CA LEU A 84 14.35 0.54 -11.47
C LEU A 84 15.14 1.66 -12.18
N PRO A 85 14.81 2.11 -13.40
CA PRO A 85 15.61 3.15 -14.07
C PRO A 85 15.72 4.45 -13.26
N LYS A 86 14.63 4.86 -12.60
CA LYS A 86 14.64 6.06 -11.76
C LYS A 86 15.51 5.89 -10.51
N LEU A 87 15.48 4.69 -9.92
CA LEU A 87 16.30 4.36 -8.75
C LEU A 87 17.79 4.27 -9.11
N MET A 88 18.12 3.73 -10.28
CA MET A 88 19.50 3.68 -10.77
C MET A 88 20.04 5.09 -11.07
N ALA A 89 19.21 5.97 -11.64
CA ALA A 89 19.58 7.36 -11.93
C ALA A 89 19.77 8.22 -10.66
N SER A 90 19.14 7.88 -9.54
CA SER A 90 19.33 8.59 -8.26
C SER A 90 20.51 8.08 -7.44
N SER A 91 21.14 6.98 -7.87
CA SER A 91 22.21 6.29 -7.13
C SER A 91 23.61 6.56 -7.71
N GLY A 92 23.72 7.39 -8.75
CA GLY A 92 24.98 7.87 -9.33
C GLY A 92 25.05 9.39 -9.26
#